data_AF-A0A8T7B3H4-F1
#
_entry.id   AF-A0A8T7B3H4-F1
#
_cell.length_a   1.000
_cell.length_b   1.000
_cell.length_c   1.000
_cell.angle_alpha   90.00
_cell.angle_beta   90.00
_cell.angle_gamma   90.00
#
_symmetry.space_group_name_H-M   'P 1'
#
loop_
_entity.id
_entity.type
_entity.pdbx_description
1 polymer ?
#
loop_
_entity_poly.entity_id
_entity_poly.type
_entity_poly.pdbx_seq_one_letter_code
_entity_poly.pdbx_strand_id
1 'polypeptide(L)'
;HLDGAAEPMELMLAGVLHTHLRDASAPAQQARRARLRDPKTQRALSVVLGYLAQCGHQQQAEARAALRLGLNTIIGDSLNENLISLPDDQAVLADHWLQALAHLDGLTFDNKRKLLSAMVATVRHDGKITALEGELLRCIAACVHVPLAPFVKPQTVAQAAADNRSAA
;
A
#
# COMPACT_ATOMS: atom_id res chain seq x y z
N HIS A 1 2.00 9.21 -24.14
CA HIS A 1 3.34 8.74 -24.54
C HIS A 1 4.13 8.72 -23.25
N LEU A 2 4.25 7.58 -22.58
CA LEU A 2 4.91 7.53 -21.27
C LEU A 2 5.92 6.40 -21.24
N ASP A 3 7.13 6.82 -20.93
CA ASP A 3 8.38 6.08 -20.83
C ASP A 3 8.27 4.99 -19.77
N GLY A 4 8.27 3.70 -20.16
CA GLY A 4 8.78 2.54 -19.41
C GLY A 4 8.38 2.28 -17.94
N ALA A 5 7.64 3.16 -17.28
CA ALA A 5 7.25 3.12 -15.87
C ALA A 5 5.75 2.85 -15.79
N ALA A 6 5.37 1.83 -15.01
CA ALA A 6 3.97 1.48 -14.83
C ALA A 6 3.23 2.59 -14.06
N GLU A 7 2.06 2.99 -14.57
CA GLU A 7 1.16 3.90 -13.87
C GLU A 7 0.71 3.27 -12.53
N PRO A 8 0.40 4.06 -11.48
CA PRO A 8 0.01 3.51 -10.17
C PRO A 8 -1.12 2.48 -10.24
N MET A 9 -2.08 2.68 -11.14
CA MET A 9 -3.18 1.76 -11.38
C MET A 9 -2.73 0.43 -12.01
N GLU A 10 -1.77 0.46 -12.93
CA GLU A 10 -1.22 -0.76 -13.54
C GLU A 10 -0.47 -1.59 -12.52
N LEU A 11 0.28 -0.93 -11.63
CA LEU A 11 0.98 -1.62 -10.54
C LEU A 11 0.01 -2.21 -9.52
N MET A 12 -1.09 -1.52 -9.19
CA MET A 12 -2.17 -2.06 -8.36
C MET A 12 -2.77 -3.34 -8.97
N LEU A 13 -3.06 -3.33 -10.27
CA LEU A 13 -3.60 -4.49 -10.98
C LEU A 13 -2.60 -5.64 -10.99
N ALA A 14 -1.33 -5.35 -11.27
CA ALA A 14 -0.25 -6.34 -11.26
C ALA A 14 -0.12 -7.01 -9.88
N GLY A 15 -0.20 -6.24 -8.79
CA GLY A 15 -0.14 -6.76 -7.42
C GLY A 15 -1.27 -7.72 -7.08
N VAL A 16 -2.51 -7.35 -7.41
CA VAL A 16 -3.69 -8.19 -7.16
C VAL A 16 -3.63 -9.46 -8.00
N LEU A 17 -3.32 -9.34 -9.29
CA LEU A 17 -3.18 -10.48 -10.19
C LEU A 17 -2.06 -11.43 -9.73
N HIS A 18 -0.90 -10.90 -9.38
CA HIS A 18 0.22 -11.69 -8.87
C HIS A 18 -0.16 -12.45 -7.59
N THR A 19 -0.92 -11.81 -6.70
CA THR A 19 -1.43 -12.46 -5.48
C THR A 19 -2.33 -13.65 -5.83
N HIS A 20 -3.33 -13.44 -6.71
CA HIS A 20 -4.23 -14.52 -7.13
C HIS A 20 -3.53 -15.68 -7.83
N LEU A 21 -2.56 -15.39 -8.71
CA LEU A 21 -1.76 -16.43 -9.37
C LEU A 21 -0.91 -17.22 -8.39
N ARG A 22 -0.32 -16.56 -7.39
CA ARG A 22 0.43 -17.21 -6.32
C ARG A 22 -0.46 -18.12 -5.47
N ASP A 23 -1.65 -17.65 -5.10
CA ASP A 23 -2.58 -18.44 -4.27
C ASP A 23 -3.14 -19.65 -5.04
N ALA A 24 -3.36 -19.51 -6.35
CA ALA A 24 -3.78 -20.59 -7.23
C ALA A 24 -2.69 -21.66 -7.46
N SER A 25 -1.42 -21.26 -7.45
CA SER A 25 -0.27 -22.15 -7.67
C SER A 25 0.19 -22.88 -6.40
N ALA A 26 -0.08 -22.34 -5.21
CA ALA A 26 0.15 -23.02 -3.94
C ALA A 26 -0.82 -22.50 -2.85
N PRO A 27 -1.86 -23.27 -2.47
CA PRO A 27 -2.76 -22.86 -1.40
C PRO A 27 -2.02 -22.80 -0.05
N ALA A 28 -1.78 -21.58 0.43
CA ALA A 28 -1.43 -21.18 1.80
C ALA A 28 -0.62 -22.20 2.64
N GLN A 29 0.62 -22.46 2.22
CA GLN A 29 1.68 -22.93 3.12
C GLN A 29 2.64 -21.79 3.48
N GLN A 30 2.15 -20.55 3.58
CA GLN A 30 2.95 -19.45 4.11
C GLN A 30 3.06 -19.58 5.63
N ALA A 31 4.03 -20.36 6.07
CA ALA A 31 4.49 -20.33 7.45
C ALA A 31 4.78 -18.87 7.82
N ARG A 32 4.07 -18.34 8.82
CA ARG A 32 4.26 -17.00 9.39
C ARG A 32 5.71 -16.85 9.84
N ARG A 33 6.56 -16.30 8.98
CA ARG A 33 8.01 -16.22 9.18
C ARG A 33 8.51 -14.78 9.31
N ALA A 34 7.79 -13.80 8.76
CA ALA A 34 8.22 -12.41 8.79
C ALA A 34 8.03 -11.79 10.18
N ARG A 35 9.06 -11.11 10.68
CA ARG A 35 9.07 -10.41 11.97
C ARG A 35 9.46 -8.96 11.75
N LEU A 36 8.82 -8.02 12.44
CA LEU A 36 9.11 -6.59 12.25
C LEU A 36 10.56 -6.18 12.54
N ARG A 37 11.28 -6.96 13.37
CA ARG A 37 12.70 -6.72 13.68
C ARG A 37 13.67 -7.30 12.64
N ASP A 38 13.19 -8.13 11.71
CA ASP A 38 14.04 -8.71 10.67
C ASP A 38 14.41 -7.62 9.63
N PRO A 39 15.72 -7.44 9.32
CA PRO A 39 16.17 -6.43 8.36
C PRO A 39 15.51 -6.52 6.99
N LYS A 40 15.25 -7.75 6.50
CA LYS A 40 14.55 -7.95 5.22
C LYS A 40 13.12 -7.42 5.29
N THR A 41 12.42 -7.67 6.40
CA THR A 41 11.09 -7.13 6.67
C THR A 41 11.10 -5.60 6.73
N GLN A 42 12.07 -4.99 7.42
CA GLN A 42 12.17 -3.53 7.49
C GLN A 42 12.47 -2.90 6.13
N ARG A 43 13.29 -3.54 5.30
CA ARG A 43 13.54 -3.10 3.92
C ARG A 43 12.28 -3.22 3.06
N ALA A 44 11.52 -4.30 3.21
CA ALA A 44 10.23 -4.45 2.54
C ALA A 44 9.21 -3.37 2.96
N LEU A 45 9.19 -3.00 4.25
CA LEU A 45 8.38 -1.88 4.75
C LEU A 45 8.79 -0.56 4.09
N SER A 46 10.09 -0.28 4.01
CA SER A 46 10.64 0.91 3.36
C SER A 46 10.22 1.00 1.88
N VAL A 47 10.29 -0.11 1.13
CA VAL A 47 9.87 -0.15 -0.28
C VAL A 47 8.39 0.14 -0.44
N VAL A 48 7.51 -0.55 0.31
CA VAL A 48 6.04 -0.40 0.16
C VAL A 48 5.57 0.97 0.63
N LEU A 49 6.05 1.45 1.78
CA LEU A 49 5.70 2.78 2.28
C LEU A 49 6.33 3.91 1.46
N GLY A 50 7.52 3.69 0.91
CA GLY A 50 8.21 4.65 0.05
C GLY A 50 7.44 4.87 -1.26
N TYR A 51 6.97 3.77 -1.86
CA TYR A 51 6.10 3.83 -3.04
C TYR A 51 4.80 4.59 -2.76
N LEU A 52 4.13 4.29 -1.64
CA LEU A 52 2.93 5.01 -1.22
C LEU A 52 3.19 6.51 -1.03
N ALA A 53 4.30 6.86 -0.41
CA ALA A 53 4.66 8.24 -0.17
C ALA A 53 4.91 9.01 -1.49
N GLN A 54 5.57 8.38 -2.47
CA GLN A 54 5.79 8.96 -3.81
C GLN A 54 4.49 9.11 -4.61
N CYS A 55 3.54 8.18 -4.46
CA CYS A 55 2.25 8.28 -5.13
C CYS A 55 1.39 9.42 -4.57
N GLY A 56 1.45 9.67 -3.26
CA GLY A 56 0.62 10.68 -2.59
C GLY A 56 1.21 12.10 -2.60
N HIS A 57 2.52 12.26 -2.86
CA HIS A 57 3.20 13.55 -2.71
C HIS A 57 4.04 13.91 -3.92
N GLN A 58 3.85 15.13 -4.42
CA GLN A 58 4.62 15.65 -5.56
C GLN A 58 6.03 16.07 -5.18
N GLN A 59 6.23 16.53 -3.93
CA GLN A 59 7.54 16.96 -3.45
C GLN A 59 8.28 15.82 -2.77
N GLN A 60 9.53 15.59 -3.17
CA GLN A 60 10.37 14.54 -2.59
C GLN A 60 10.57 14.71 -1.07
N ALA A 61 10.63 15.95 -0.57
CA ALA A 61 10.74 16.24 0.86
C ALA A 61 9.50 15.78 1.63
N GLU A 62 8.30 16.02 1.09
CA GLU A 62 7.03 15.60 1.69
C GLU A 62 6.88 14.07 1.64
N ALA A 63 7.20 13.44 0.52
CA ALA A 63 7.24 11.98 0.40
C ALA A 63 8.20 11.36 1.44
N ARG A 64 9.37 11.98 1.66
CA ARG A 64 10.34 11.48 2.63
C ARG A 64 9.82 11.61 4.07
N ALA A 65 9.12 12.69 4.38
CA ALA A 65 8.48 12.88 5.69
C ALA A 65 7.33 11.89 5.91
N ALA A 66 6.49 11.67 4.90
CA ALA A 66 5.41 10.67 4.90
C ALA A 66 5.93 9.23 5.09
N LEU A 67 7.02 8.87 4.42
CA LEU A 67 7.71 7.59 4.62
C LEU A 67 8.21 7.45 6.06
N ARG A 68 8.89 8.47 6.59
CA ARG A 68 9.39 8.47 7.98
C ARG A 68 8.23 8.26 8.96
N LEU A 69 7.12 8.98 8.78
CA LEU A 69 5.93 8.85 9.62
C LEU A 69 5.35 7.42 9.59
N GLY A 70 5.23 6.83 8.40
CA GLY A 70 4.76 5.45 8.24
C GLY A 70 5.67 4.43 8.93
N LEU A 71 6.97 4.51 8.69
CA LEU A 71 7.94 3.60 9.33
C LEU A 71 7.92 3.75 10.85
N ASN A 72 7.90 4.98 11.36
CA ASN A 72 7.80 5.22 12.80
C ASN A 72 6.52 4.62 13.39
N THR A 73 5.40 4.67 12.66
CA THR A 73 4.12 4.10 13.09
C THR A 73 4.17 2.58 13.31
N ILE A 74 4.99 1.84 12.56
CA ILE A 74 5.05 0.37 12.64
C ILE A 74 6.26 -0.16 13.43
N ILE A 75 7.45 0.41 13.25
CA ILE A 75 8.69 -0.08 13.86
C ILE A 75 9.26 0.83 14.96
N GLY A 76 8.72 2.05 15.13
CA GLY A 76 9.03 2.96 16.24
C GLY A 76 10.52 3.08 16.51
N ASP A 77 10.93 2.74 17.73
CA ASP A 77 12.32 2.78 18.22
C ASP A 77 13.34 1.99 17.36
N SER A 78 12.87 1.04 16.54
CA SER A 78 13.74 0.30 15.60
C SER A 78 13.95 1.01 14.27
N LEU A 79 13.40 2.21 14.09
CA LEU A 79 13.58 3.03 12.90
C LEU A 79 15.04 3.48 12.78
N ASN A 80 15.64 3.16 11.63
CA ASN A 80 16.95 3.63 11.23
C ASN A 80 16.80 4.57 10.03
N GLU A 81 17.55 5.67 9.98
CA GLU A 81 17.53 6.63 8.87
C GLU A 81 17.85 6.00 7.51
N ASN A 82 18.61 4.90 7.47
CA ASN A 82 18.89 4.14 6.26
C ASN A 82 17.64 3.48 5.64
N LEU A 83 16.55 3.35 6.40
CA LEU A 83 15.26 2.87 5.89
C LEU A 83 14.45 3.98 5.22
N ILE A 84 14.83 5.25 5.40
CA ILE A 84 14.12 6.40 4.85
C ILE A 84 14.78 6.76 3.52
N SER A 85 14.65 5.84 2.57
CA SER A 85 15.17 5.96 1.21
C SER A 85 14.00 5.93 0.24
N LEU A 86 13.94 6.94 -0.62
CA LEU A 86 13.01 7.00 -1.74
C LEU A 86 13.78 6.54 -2.98
N PRO A 87 13.34 5.49 -3.68
CA PRO A 87 13.98 5.05 -4.91
C PRO A 87 13.81 6.09 -6.02
N ASP A 88 14.89 6.33 -6.77
CA ASP A 88 14.92 7.31 -7.87
C ASP A 88 14.36 6.76 -9.20
N ASP A 89 14.30 5.43 -9.34
CA ASP A 89 13.83 4.74 -10.56
C ASP A 89 12.51 4.01 -10.31
N GLN A 90 11.46 4.45 -11.01
CA GLN A 90 10.08 3.93 -10.93
C GLN A 90 9.92 2.51 -11.51
N ALA A 91 10.71 2.12 -12.51
CA ALA A 91 10.59 0.80 -13.12
C ALA A 91 11.20 -0.28 -12.20
N VAL A 92 12.37 0.00 -11.62
CA VAL A 92 13.00 -0.84 -10.59
C VAL A 92 12.13 -0.94 -9.34
N LEU A 93 11.33 0.08 -9.08
CA LEU A 93 10.44 0.14 -7.93
C LEU A 93 9.27 -0.84 -8.04
N ALA A 94 8.72 -1.06 -9.24
CA ALA A 94 7.58 -1.96 -9.46
C ALA A 94 7.87 -3.42 -9.06
N ASP A 95 8.98 -3.99 -9.56
CA ASP A 95 9.37 -5.38 -9.26
C ASP A 95 9.72 -5.57 -7.78
N HIS A 96 10.50 -4.63 -7.22
CA HIS A 96 10.85 -4.66 -5.80
C HIS A 96 9.61 -4.51 -4.91
N TRP A 97 8.62 -3.73 -5.34
CA TRP A 97 7.37 -3.54 -4.62
C TRP A 97 6.54 -4.82 -4.56
N LEU A 98 6.37 -5.54 -5.68
CA LEU A 98 5.66 -6.82 -5.71
C LEU A 98 6.31 -7.87 -4.78
N GLN A 99 7.63 -7.98 -4.83
CA GLN A 99 8.39 -8.89 -3.95
C GLN A 99 8.27 -8.49 -2.47
N ALA A 100 8.33 -7.19 -2.18
CA ALA A 100 8.16 -6.68 -0.83
C ALA A 100 6.76 -6.99 -0.28
N LEU A 101 5.70 -6.78 -1.07
CA LEU A 101 4.33 -7.16 -0.70
C LEU A 101 4.21 -8.64 -0.41
N ALA A 102 4.74 -9.50 -1.28
CA ALA A 102 4.71 -10.94 -1.09
C ALA A 102 5.42 -11.37 0.21
N HIS A 103 6.51 -10.68 0.59
CA HIS A 103 7.20 -10.90 1.87
C HIS A 103 6.39 -10.41 3.07
N LEU A 104 5.81 -9.20 2.99
CA LEU A 104 4.99 -8.62 4.07
C LEU A 104 3.68 -9.38 4.30
N ASP A 105 3.17 -10.08 3.29
CA ASP A 105 2.06 -11.00 3.43
C ASP A 105 2.36 -12.18 4.39
N GLY A 106 3.64 -12.47 4.65
CA GLY A 106 4.07 -13.45 5.67
C GLY A 106 4.00 -12.96 7.12
N LEU A 107 3.59 -11.70 7.36
CA LEU A 107 3.41 -11.13 8.70
C LEU A 107 2.26 -11.81 9.47
N THR A 108 2.31 -11.74 10.80
CA THR A 108 1.15 -12.08 11.64
C THR A 108 -0.01 -11.11 11.37
N PHE A 109 -1.24 -11.56 11.62
CA PHE A 109 -2.42 -10.73 11.44
C PHE A 109 -2.32 -9.37 12.15
N ASP A 110 -1.85 -9.35 13.40
CA ASP A 110 -1.67 -8.11 14.16
C ASP A 110 -0.63 -7.18 13.52
N ASN A 111 0.46 -7.72 12.98
CA ASN A 111 1.46 -6.91 12.29
C ASN A 111 0.97 -6.43 10.92
N LYS A 112 0.09 -7.18 10.24
CA LYS A 112 -0.62 -6.69 9.05
C LYS A 112 -1.55 -5.53 9.39
N ARG A 113 -2.24 -5.55 10.54
CA ARG A 113 -3.02 -4.40 11.01
C ARG A 113 -2.15 -3.18 11.29
N LYS A 114 -0.97 -3.37 11.89
CA LYS A 114 0.01 -2.27 12.08
C LYS A 114 0.55 -1.73 10.75
N LEU A 115 0.78 -2.60 9.77
CA LEU A 115 1.14 -2.21 8.40
C LEU A 115 0.04 -1.33 7.78
N LEU A 116 -1.23 -1.71 7.88
CA LEU A 116 -2.33 -0.88 7.40
C LEU A 116 -2.36 0.49 8.09
N SER A 117 -2.17 0.55 9.41
CA SER A 117 -2.07 1.83 10.13
C SER A 117 -0.91 2.69 9.64
N ALA A 118 0.25 2.09 9.39
CA ALA A 118 1.41 2.80 8.85
C ALA A 118 1.17 3.31 7.42
N MET A 119 0.54 2.50 6.56
CA MET A 119 0.17 2.92 5.21
C MET A 119 -0.79 4.11 5.24
N VAL A 120 -1.81 4.06 6.10
CA VAL A 120 -2.75 5.17 6.31
C VAL A 120 -2.02 6.41 6.82
N ALA A 121 -1.10 6.28 7.77
CA ALA A 121 -0.31 7.40 8.27
C ALA A 121 0.58 8.02 7.17
N THR A 122 1.14 7.20 6.28
CA THR A 122 1.93 7.67 5.13
C THR A 122 1.07 8.45 4.13
N VAL A 123 -0.06 7.91 3.68
CA VAL A 123 -0.87 8.60 2.67
C VAL A 123 -1.59 9.81 3.25
N ARG A 124 -1.97 9.78 4.55
CA ARG A 124 -2.62 10.92 5.23
C ARG A 124 -1.66 12.00 5.70
N HIS A 125 -0.39 11.97 5.31
CA HIS A 125 0.60 12.92 5.80
C HIS A 125 0.21 14.38 5.48
N ASP A 126 -0.46 14.62 4.35
CA ASP A 126 -1.01 15.93 3.95
C ASP A 126 -2.36 16.28 4.60
N GLY A 127 -2.89 15.40 5.46
CA GLY A 127 -4.16 15.54 6.16
C GLY A 127 -5.40 15.04 5.38
N LYS A 128 -5.25 14.54 4.14
CA LYS A 128 -6.36 14.07 3.30
C LYS A 128 -6.08 12.65 2.77
N ILE A 129 -7.11 12.03 2.18
CA ILE A 129 -6.96 10.81 1.37
C ILE A 129 -7.79 11.05 0.12
N THR A 130 -7.15 11.02 -1.04
CA THR A 130 -7.80 11.06 -2.34
C THR A 130 -8.48 9.72 -2.67
N ALA A 131 -9.39 9.71 -3.65
CA ALA A 131 -9.99 8.46 -4.10
C ALA A 131 -8.93 7.45 -4.53
N LEU A 132 -7.92 7.90 -5.29
CA LEU A 132 -6.82 7.06 -5.80
C LEU A 132 -5.99 6.44 -4.66
N GLU A 133 -5.65 7.20 -3.63
CA GLU A 133 -4.93 6.67 -2.47
C GLU A 133 -5.78 5.66 -1.68
N GLY A 134 -7.09 5.90 -1.59
CA GLY A 134 -8.02 4.94 -1.00
C GLY A 134 -8.10 3.61 -1.77
N GLU A 135 -8.07 3.66 -3.10
CA GLU A 135 -7.94 2.48 -3.97
C GLU A 135 -6.61 1.76 -3.74
N LEU A 136 -5.50 2.51 -3.73
CA LEU A 136 -4.16 1.96 -3.53
C LEU A 136 -4.01 1.25 -2.18
N LEU A 137 -4.52 1.87 -1.10
CA LEU A 137 -4.58 1.25 0.23
C LEU A 137 -5.32 -0.08 0.19
N ARG A 138 -6.48 -0.14 -0.49
CA ARG A 138 -7.28 -1.36 -0.57
C ARG A 138 -6.62 -2.44 -1.41
N CYS A 139 -5.99 -2.09 -2.53
CA CYS A 139 -5.23 -3.03 -3.36
C CYS A 139 -4.11 -3.67 -2.54
N ILE A 140 -3.30 -2.87 -1.86
CA ILE A 140 -2.23 -3.41 -1.00
C ILE A 140 -2.81 -4.27 0.13
N ALA A 141 -3.92 -3.84 0.75
CA ALA A 141 -4.59 -4.60 1.80
C ALA A 141 -5.08 -5.98 1.30
N ALA A 142 -5.57 -6.06 0.07
CA ALA A 142 -5.90 -7.33 -0.59
C ALA A 142 -4.65 -8.19 -0.83
N CYS A 143 -3.55 -7.62 -1.32
CA CYS A 143 -2.28 -8.33 -1.56
C CYS A 143 -1.67 -8.95 -0.28
N VAL A 144 -1.96 -8.37 0.89
CA VAL A 144 -1.53 -8.91 2.19
C VAL A 144 -2.62 -9.70 2.91
N HIS A 145 -3.69 -10.14 2.21
CA HIS A 145 -4.78 -10.94 2.76
C HIS A 145 -5.53 -10.30 3.95
N VAL A 146 -5.65 -8.97 3.95
CA VAL A 146 -6.50 -8.21 4.91
C VAL A 146 -7.35 -7.21 4.13
N PRO A 147 -8.26 -7.67 3.26
CA PRO A 147 -9.00 -6.79 2.36
C PRO A 147 -9.81 -5.74 3.13
N LEU A 148 -9.72 -4.48 2.70
CA LEU A 148 -10.52 -3.40 3.25
C LEU A 148 -11.85 -3.31 2.50
N ALA A 149 -12.93 -3.01 3.23
CA ALA A 149 -14.20 -2.67 2.60
C ALA A 149 -14.06 -1.37 1.77
N PRO A 150 -14.82 -1.21 0.68
CA PRO A 150 -14.84 0.04 -0.07
C PRO A 150 -15.26 1.21 0.82
N PHE A 151 -14.57 2.35 0.72
CA PHE A 151 -14.89 3.59 1.46
C PHE A 151 -16.13 4.32 0.94
N VAL A 152 -16.92 3.66 0.09
CA VAL A 152 -18.17 4.17 -0.43
C VAL A 152 -19.12 4.31 0.75
N LYS A 153 -19.48 5.55 1.13
CA LYS A 153 -20.69 5.75 1.93
C LYS A 153 -21.79 5.02 1.17
N PRO A 154 -22.53 4.08 1.77
CA PRO A 154 -23.62 3.41 1.06
C PRO A 154 -24.53 4.51 0.52
N GLN A 155 -24.48 4.72 -0.80
CA GLN A 155 -25.53 5.47 -1.47
C GLN A 155 -26.74 4.59 -1.24
N THR A 156 -27.62 5.06 -0.36
CA THR A 156 -28.85 4.31 -0.12
C THR A 156 -29.55 4.25 -1.48
N VAL A 157 -30.11 3.11 -1.88
CA VAL A 157 -30.81 2.98 -3.17
C VAL A 157 -31.85 4.11 -3.37
N ALA A 158 -32.33 4.71 -2.27
CA ALA A 158 -33.16 5.90 -2.23
C ALA A 158 -32.52 7.20 -2.82
N GLN A 159 -31.21 7.43 -2.66
CA GLN A 159 -30.52 8.62 -3.16
C GLN A 159 -30.27 8.55 -4.67
N ALA A 160 -29.84 7.39 -5.18
CA ALA A 160 -29.71 7.18 -6.63
C ALA A 160 -31.06 7.33 -7.37
N ALA A 161 -32.17 6.95 -6.72
CA ALA A 161 -33.51 7.13 -7.26
C ALA A 161 -34.02 8.59 -7.20
N ALA A 162 -33.52 9.39 -6.26
CA ALA A 162 -33.86 10.80 -6.13
C ALA A 162 -33.11 11.67 -7.16
N ASP A 163 -31.82 11.39 -7.36
CA ASP A 163 -30.98 12.14 -8.33
C ASP A 163 -31.45 11.89 -9.77
N ASN A 164 -31.91 10.67 -10.08
CA ASN A 164 -32.41 10.33 -11.42
C ASN A 164 -33.82 10.88 -11.71
N ARG A 165 -34.56 11.37 -10.70
CA ARG A 165 -35.85 12.06 -10.89
C ARG A 165 -35.71 13.57 -10.98
N SER A 166 -34.63 14.14 -10.47
CA SER A 166 -34.37 15.58 -10.58
C SER A 166 -33.72 15.98 -11.90
N ALA A 167 -33.35 15.00 -12.73
CA ALA A 167 -32.77 15.16 -14.07
C ALA A 167 -33.77 14.86 -15.21
N ALA A 168 -35.05 14.61 -14.89
CA ALA A 168 -36.16 14.41 -15.82
C ALA A 168 -37.23 15.48 -15.60
#